data_AF-A0A9E5CSM8-F1
#
_entry.id   AF-A0A9E5CSM8-F1
#
_cell.length_a   1.000
_cell.length_b   1.000
_cell.length_c   1.000
_cell.angle_alpha   90.00
_cell.angle_beta   90.00
_cell.angle_gamma   90.00
#
_symmetry.space_group_name_H-M   'P 1'
#
loop_
_entity.id
_entity.type
_entity.pdbx_description
1 polymer ?
#
loop_
_entity_poly.entity_id
_entity_poly.type
_entity_poly.pdbx_seq_one_letter_code
_entity_poly.pdbx_strand_id
1 'polypeptide(L)'
;MFTRRMLPVSILLTLVLTLMVTASVSAQEADLGGQAVFRDADAASDSLVMNFSGVPALPVGSAYEGWLLDADGGKLSVGILVRSGTADIVQTYVSPSGENLAASYSRFAISIEPVPDPDPSTPGPIAYSDAVPASVFPHVGHLVVAWGSNPDAKGIAVGFLEQMGVAARHANLAADSSSLADKQKHAQHVINIVEGLGGPGDGFGVLNYGADLIKHAGFSKSAAA
;
A
#
# COMPACT_ATOMS: atom_id res chain seq x y z
N MET A 1 -0.78 24.89 20.51
CA MET A 1 0.54 24.41 20.03
C MET A 1 0.44 22.89 19.98
N PHE A 2 0.17 22.35 18.79
CA PHE A 2 -0.19 20.94 18.62
C PHE A 2 1.07 20.10 18.52
N THR A 3 1.34 19.28 19.55
CA THR A 3 2.36 18.23 19.51
C THR A 3 1.77 17.07 18.69
N ARG A 4 2.36 16.82 17.53
CA ARG A 4 1.93 15.79 16.58
C ARG A 4 2.67 14.50 16.93
N ARG A 5 1.95 13.48 17.39
CA ARG A 5 2.49 12.14 17.70
C ARG A 5 2.61 11.31 16.43
N MET A 6 3.73 10.62 16.26
CA MET A 6 4.07 9.97 14.98
C MET A 6 3.69 8.48 15.00
N LEU A 7 2.77 8.11 14.09
CA LEU A 7 2.68 6.78 13.45
C LEU A 7 4.01 6.42 12.76
N PRO A 8 4.34 5.15 12.47
CA PRO A 8 5.10 4.84 11.27
C PRO A 8 4.21 4.14 10.23
N VAL A 9 3.91 4.83 9.14
CA VAL A 9 3.34 4.29 7.90
C VAL A 9 4.52 3.85 7.04
N SER A 10 4.66 2.55 6.83
CA SER A 10 5.75 1.97 6.04
C SER A 10 5.21 1.10 4.92
N ILE A 11 5.76 1.28 3.71
CA ILE A 11 5.69 0.30 2.61
C ILE A 11 6.92 -0.58 2.77
N LEU A 12 6.74 -1.83 3.21
CA LEU A 12 7.87 -2.68 3.60
C LEU A 12 8.44 -3.46 2.40
N LEU A 13 9.69 -3.15 2.05
CA LEU A 13 10.61 -4.05 1.34
C LEU A 13 11.84 -4.24 2.27
N THR A 14 11.99 -5.43 2.85
CA THR A 14 12.89 -5.68 4.00
C THR A 14 14.39 -5.50 3.69
N LEU A 15 15.10 -4.68 4.48
CA LEU A 15 16.53 -4.85 4.78
C LEU A 15 16.88 -4.23 6.15
N VAL A 16 17.41 -5.06 7.05
CA VAL A 16 17.66 -4.77 8.49
C VAL A 16 19.05 -4.17 8.70
N LEU A 17 19.17 -3.12 9.54
CA LEU A 17 20.42 -2.81 10.25
C LEU A 17 20.15 -2.05 11.56
N THR A 18 20.55 -2.64 12.69
CA THR A 18 20.33 -2.17 14.07
C THR A 18 21.51 -1.34 14.58
N LEU A 19 21.27 -0.27 15.35
CA LEU A 19 22.26 0.29 16.28
C LEU A 19 21.56 0.91 17.50
N MET A 20 22.00 0.50 18.71
CA MET A 20 21.50 0.96 20.01
C MET A 20 22.35 2.11 20.58
N VAL A 21 21.71 3.09 21.22
CA VAL A 21 22.30 3.98 22.23
C VAL A 21 21.25 4.31 23.31
N THR A 22 21.63 4.12 24.59
CA THR A 22 20.96 4.62 25.82
C THR A 22 21.63 5.95 26.25
N ALA A 23 21.07 6.96 26.91
CA ALA A 23 19.90 7.09 27.80
C ALA A 23 19.47 8.58 27.93
N SER A 24 18.21 8.82 28.32
CA SER A 24 17.71 9.97 29.13
C SER A 24 16.25 9.70 29.52
N VAL A 25 15.88 9.91 30.78
CA VAL A 25 14.49 9.76 31.26
C VAL A 25 13.73 11.05 30.99
N SER A 26 12.78 10.97 30.06
CA SER A 26 11.67 11.91 29.86
C SER A 26 10.42 11.05 29.74
N ALA A 27 9.28 11.48 30.29
CA ALA A 27 8.02 10.73 30.21
C ALA A 27 7.76 10.34 28.74
N GLN A 28 7.86 9.04 28.44
CA GLN A 28 7.78 8.52 27.09
C GLN A 28 6.34 8.71 26.62
N GLU A 29 6.11 9.67 25.71
CA GLU A 29 4.90 9.64 24.90
C GLU A 29 4.86 8.26 24.25
N ALA A 30 3.79 7.50 24.49
CA ALA A 30 3.67 6.18 23.90
C ALA A 30 3.40 6.37 22.40
N ASP A 31 4.46 6.38 21.59
CA ASP A 31 4.36 5.97 20.19
C ASP A 31 3.74 4.57 20.18
N LEU A 32 2.69 4.36 19.39
CA LEU A 32 2.20 3.00 19.20
C LEU A 32 3.28 2.24 18.44
N GLY A 33 3.61 1.03 18.91
CA GLY A 33 4.38 0.11 18.09
C GLY A 33 3.51 -0.42 16.96
N GLY A 34 4.07 -0.67 15.78
CA GLY A 34 3.35 -1.29 14.66
C GLY A 34 3.15 -0.38 13.46
N GLN A 35 2.22 -0.72 12.56
CA GLN A 35 2.06 -0.07 11.25
C GLN A 35 0.65 -0.24 10.67
N ALA A 36 0.28 0.69 9.78
CA ALA A 36 -0.81 0.54 8.82
C ALA A 36 -0.23 0.39 7.41
N VAL A 37 -0.73 -0.58 6.64
CA VAL A 37 -0.17 -0.98 5.34
C VAL A 37 -1.27 -1.18 4.32
N PHE A 38 -1.16 -0.50 3.18
CA PHE A 38 -1.98 -0.79 2.01
C PHE A 38 -1.59 -2.13 1.39
N ARG A 39 -2.59 -2.92 0.99
CA ARG A 39 -2.43 -4.22 0.36
C ARG A 39 -3.50 -4.45 -0.69
N ASP A 40 -3.23 -5.40 -1.56
CA ASP A 40 -4.23 -5.96 -2.46
C ASP A 40 -5.05 -7.01 -1.69
N ALA A 41 -6.37 -6.96 -1.82
CA ALA A 41 -7.32 -7.98 -1.41
C ALA A 41 -8.07 -8.50 -2.63
N ASP A 42 -9.11 -7.79 -3.08
CA ASP A 42 -9.91 -8.14 -4.26
C ASP A 42 -9.49 -7.32 -5.50
N ALA A 43 -8.92 -6.13 -5.27
CA ALA A 43 -8.37 -5.22 -6.27
C ALA A 43 -7.00 -4.65 -5.85
N ALA A 44 -6.39 -3.83 -6.70
CA ALA A 44 -5.08 -3.24 -6.42
C ALA A 44 -5.17 -2.20 -5.28
N SER A 45 -4.43 -2.42 -4.19
CA SER A 45 -4.30 -1.54 -3.03
C SER A 45 -5.65 -1.12 -2.41
N ASP A 46 -6.62 -2.03 -2.40
CA ASP A 46 -7.99 -1.84 -1.91
C ASP A 46 -8.17 -2.23 -0.44
N SER A 47 -7.10 -2.68 0.24
CA SER A 47 -7.14 -3.06 1.66
C SER A 47 -6.14 -2.28 2.50
N LEU A 48 -6.51 -2.02 3.75
CA LEU A 48 -5.63 -1.48 4.79
C LEU A 48 -5.51 -2.48 5.94
N VAL A 49 -4.31 -3.00 6.15
CA VAL A 49 -3.98 -3.87 7.30
C VAL A 49 -3.35 -3.03 8.40
N MET A 50 -3.99 -3.03 9.57
CA MET A 50 -3.57 -2.31 10.76
C MET A 50 -3.10 -3.29 11.82
N ASN A 51 -1.88 -3.10 12.30
CA ASN A 51 -1.33 -3.86 13.41
C ASN A 51 -0.60 -2.91 14.34
N PHE A 52 -1.21 -2.60 15.48
CA PHE A 52 -0.66 -1.71 16.50
C PHE A 52 -0.55 -2.42 17.84
N SER A 53 0.42 -1.99 18.63
CA SER A 53 0.70 -2.48 19.98
C SER A 53 0.94 -1.30 20.92
N GLY A 54 0.75 -1.52 22.21
CA GLY A 54 0.91 -0.45 23.21
C GLY A 54 -0.23 0.58 23.17
N VAL A 55 -1.38 0.21 22.61
CA VAL A 55 -2.58 1.06 22.52
C VAL A 55 -3.16 1.26 23.92
N PRO A 56 -3.19 2.50 24.46
CA PRO A 56 -3.73 2.76 25.79
C PRO A 56 -5.22 2.41 25.90
N ALA A 57 -5.68 2.12 27.12
CA ALA A 57 -7.10 1.97 27.38
C ALA A 57 -7.77 3.35 27.38
N LEU A 58 -8.94 3.46 26.76
CA LEU A 58 -9.75 4.67 26.79
C LEU A 58 -10.70 4.68 28.01
N PRO A 59 -11.10 5.87 28.49
CA PRO A 59 -12.19 5.99 29.44
C PRO A 59 -13.49 5.35 28.93
N VAL A 60 -14.37 4.98 29.87
CA VAL A 60 -15.72 4.50 29.52
C VAL A 60 -16.46 5.58 28.73
N GLY A 61 -17.13 5.17 27.66
CA GLY A 61 -17.85 6.09 26.76
C GLY A 61 -16.98 6.66 25.63
N SER A 62 -15.78 6.12 25.41
CA SER A 62 -14.93 6.48 24.28
C SER A 62 -14.47 5.26 23.49
N ALA A 63 -14.28 5.45 22.18
CA ALA A 63 -13.76 4.45 21.26
C ALA A 63 -12.65 5.05 20.38
N TYR A 64 -11.76 4.20 19.89
CA TYR A 64 -10.84 4.59 18.82
C TYR A 64 -11.52 4.37 17.47
N GLU A 65 -11.32 5.29 16.54
CA GLU A 65 -11.75 5.15 15.14
C GLU A 65 -10.59 5.42 14.20
N GLY A 66 -10.46 4.59 13.16
CA GLY A 66 -9.42 4.73 12.14
C GLY A 66 -9.92 5.54 10.95
N TRP A 67 -9.03 6.35 10.37
CA TRP A 67 -9.32 7.21 9.25
C TRP A 67 -8.19 7.21 8.22
N LEU A 68 -8.57 7.15 6.95
CA LEU A 68 -7.73 7.50 5.81
C LEU A 68 -8.02 8.95 5.41
N LEU A 69 -6.96 9.73 5.20
CA LEU A 69 -7.03 11.16 4.89
C LEU A 69 -6.22 11.44 3.63
N ASP A 70 -6.83 12.18 2.69
CA ASP A 70 -6.15 12.63 1.48
C ASP A 70 -5.55 14.04 1.68
N ALA A 71 -4.92 14.58 0.63
CA ALA A 71 -4.29 15.89 0.66
C ALA A 71 -5.30 17.05 0.56
N ASP A 72 -6.48 16.82 0.00
CA ASP A 72 -7.52 17.80 -0.30
C ASP A 72 -8.58 17.91 0.82
N GLY A 73 -8.44 17.10 1.88
CA GLY A 73 -9.31 17.09 3.05
C GLY A 73 -10.43 16.04 2.99
N GLY A 74 -10.43 15.17 1.99
CA GLY A 74 -11.27 13.99 1.96
C GLY A 74 -10.85 13.00 3.06
N LYS A 75 -11.87 12.33 3.58
CA LYS A 75 -11.80 11.49 4.77
C LYS A 75 -12.61 10.23 4.55
N LEU A 76 -12.04 9.10 4.91
CA LEU A 76 -12.67 7.79 4.85
C LEU A 76 -12.48 7.11 6.21
N SER A 77 -13.59 6.82 6.89
CA SER A 77 -13.55 5.98 8.08
C SER A 77 -13.23 4.55 7.66
N VAL A 78 -12.29 3.92 8.38
CA VAL A 78 -12.03 2.48 8.30
C VAL A 78 -12.66 1.71 9.48
N GLY A 79 -13.50 2.39 10.25
CA GLY A 79 -14.31 1.85 11.34
C GLY A 79 -13.68 1.95 12.73
N ILE A 80 -14.49 1.58 13.72
CA ILE A 80 -14.11 1.51 15.14
C ILE A 80 -13.00 0.46 15.32
N LEU A 81 -11.89 0.90 15.93
CA LEU A 81 -10.74 0.07 16.18
C LEU A 81 -10.90 -0.67 17.51
N VAL A 82 -10.95 -1.99 17.42
CA VAL A 82 -11.14 -2.86 18.59
C VAL A 82 -9.78 -3.30 19.11
N ARG A 83 -9.54 -3.05 20.40
CA ARG A 83 -8.35 -3.56 21.08
C ARG A 83 -8.50 -5.08 21.28
N SER A 84 -7.61 -5.86 20.68
CA SER A 84 -7.40 -7.27 20.98
C SER A 84 -6.58 -7.41 22.26
N GLY A 85 -7.04 -8.26 23.18
CA GLY A 85 -6.40 -8.44 24.48
C GLY A 85 -6.30 -7.12 25.26
N THR A 86 -5.13 -6.85 25.84
CA THR A 86 -4.95 -5.69 26.74
C THR A 86 -4.36 -4.45 26.08
N ALA A 87 -3.80 -4.50 24.87
CA ALA A 87 -3.08 -3.36 24.29
C ALA A 87 -2.89 -3.36 22.76
N ASP A 88 -3.39 -4.36 22.03
CA ASP A 88 -3.09 -4.48 20.60
C ASP A 88 -4.31 -4.12 19.76
N ILE A 89 -4.12 -3.60 18.55
CA ILE A 89 -5.16 -3.49 17.53
C ILE A 89 -4.67 -4.30 16.34
N VAL A 90 -5.44 -5.31 15.93
CA VAL A 90 -5.18 -6.08 14.71
C VAL A 90 -6.47 -6.11 13.91
N GLN A 91 -6.52 -5.34 12.83
CA GLN A 91 -7.73 -5.17 12.04
C GLN A 91 -7.40 -4.96 10.58
N THR A 92 -8.33 -5.35 9.71
CA THR A 92 -8.22 -5.16 8.28
C THR A 92 -9.48 -4.46 7.79
N TYR A 93 -9.28 -3.39 7.03
CA TYR A 93 -10.31 -2.78 6.21
C TYR A 93 -10.13 -3.25 4.78
N VAL A 94 -11.23 -3.58 4.11
CA VAL A 94 -11.28 -3.86 2.68
C VAL A 94 -12.30 -2.91 2.09
N SER A 95 -11.91 -2.19 1.05
CA SER A 95 -12.80 -1.27 0.37
C SER A 95 -14.03 -2.02 -0.18
N PRO A 96 -15.26 -1.59 0.16
CA PRO A 96 -16.47 -2.19 -0.40
C PRO A 96 -16.64 -1.94 -1.91
N SER A 97 -16.04 -0.89 -2.44
CA SER A 97 -16.09 -0.54 -3.87
C SER A 97 -14.84 -0.96 -4.65
N GLY A 98 -13.84 -1.52 -3.97
CA GLY A 98 -12.58 -1.97 -4.58
C GLY A 98 -11.71 -0.83 -5.11
N GLU A 99 -11.91 0.41 -4.65
CA GLU A 99 -11.02 1.51 -5.06
C GLU A 99 -9.61 1.31 -4.53
N ASN A 100 -8.63 1.78 -5.31
CA ASN A 100 -7.25 1.84 -4.88
C ASN A 100 -7.09 2.94 -3.80
N LEU A 101 -7.01 2.52 -2.54
CA LEU A 101 -6.90 3.42 -1.39
C LEU A 101 -5.59 4.20 -1.42
N ALA A 102 -4.49 3.56 -1.86
CA ALA A 102 -3.18 4.19 -1.97
C ALA A 102 -3.12 5.27 -3.08
N ALA A 103 -4.10 5.31 -3.98
CA ALA A 103 -4.21 6.35 -5.01
C ALA A 103 -4.66 7.70 -4.44
N SER A 104 -5.53 7.67 -3.44
CA SER A 104 -6.18 8.87 -2.90
C SER A 104 -5.60 9.25 -1.53
N TYR A 105 -5.30 8.26 -0.69
CA TYR A 105 -4.99 8.49 0.71
C TYR A 105 -3.50 8.34 1.00
N SER A 106 -2.91 9.37 1.60
CA SER A 106 -1.48 9.37 1.98
C SER A 106 -1.27 9.39 3.50
N ARG A 107 -2.34 9.57 4.28
CA ARG A 107 -2.28 9.66 5.74
C ARG A 107 -3.27 8.70 6.38
N PHE A 108 -2.81 8.04 7.43
CA PHE A 108 -3.65 7.30 8.36
C PHE A 108 -3.71 8.04 9.70
N ALA A 109 -4.88 8.09 10.32
CA ALA A 109 -5.10 8.71 11.61
C ALA A 109 -6.01 7.84 12.48
N ILE A 110 -5.83 7.94 13.79
CA ILE A 110 -6.68 7.35 14.81
C ILE A 110 -7.23 8.48 15.66
N SER A 111 -8.55 8.62 15.70
CA SER A 111 -9.26 9.57 16.55
C SER A 111 -9.81 8.89 17.81
N ILE A 112 -10.18 9.70 18.80
CA ILE A 112 -10.97 9.27 19.96
C ILE A 112 -12.37 9.83 19.80
N GLU A 113 -13.35 8.95 19.66
CA GLU A 113 -14.77 9.29 19.47
C GLU A 113 -15.61 9.01 20.72
N PRO A 114 -16.64 9.81 20.99
CA PRO A 114 -17.60 9.52 22.05
C PRO A 114 -18.51 8.34 21.65
N VAL A 115 -19.06 7.64 22.66
CA VAL A 115 -20.04 6.56 22.46
C VAL A 115 -21.30 6.89 23.26
N PRO A 116 -22.45 7.18 22.61
CA PRO A 116 -22.67 7.24 21.16
C PRO A 116 -22.02 8.46 20.49
N ASP A 117 -21.64 8.31 19.21
CA ASP A 117 -21.05 9.38 18.41
C ASP A 117 -22.13 10.23 17.70
N PRO A 118 -22.24 11.54 18.00
CA PRO A 118 -23.19 12.42 17.32
C PRO A 118 -22.74 12.89 15.92
N ASP A 119 -21.46 12.78 15.53
CA ASP A 119 -20.97 13.14 14.19
C ASP A 119 -19.97 12.09 13.64
N PRO A 120 -20.46 10.90 13.25
CA PRO A 120 -19.63 9.81 12.74
C PRO A 120 -19.00 10.09 11.37
N SER A 121 -19.22 11.28 10.79
CA SER A 121 -18.64 11.68 9.51
C SER A 121 -17.37 12.50 9.66
N THR A 122 -17.02 12.91 10.88
CA THR A 122 -15.91 13.81 11.16
C THR A 122 -15.04 13.23 12.26
N PRO A 123 -13.72 13.07 12.03
CA PRO A 123 -12.83 12.64 13.08
C PRO A 123 -12.88 13.61 14.27
N GLY A 124 -13.06 13.07 15.47
CA GLY A 124 -12.82 13.75 16.73
C GLY A 124 -11.32 14.02 16.95
N PRO A 125 -10.90 14.26 18.20
CA PRO A 125 -9.50 14.51 18.52
C PRO A 125 -8.58 13.38 18.04
N ILE A 126 -7.64 13.71 17.16
CA ILE A 126 -6.65 12.77 16.65
C ILE A 126 -5.66 12.41 17.76
N ALA A 127 -5.67 11.14 18.18
CA ALA A 127 -4.73 10.60 19.16
C ALA A 127 -3.40 10.21 18.50
N TYR A 128 -3.47 9.68 17.28
CA TYR A 128 -2.31 9.19 16.54
C TYR A 128 -2.46 9.46 15.05
N SER A 129 -1.36 9.79 14.36
CA SER A 129 -1.40 9.91 12.90
C SER A 129 -0.02 9.75 12.30
N ASP A 130 0.05 9.27 11.07
CA ASP A 130 1.23 9.42 10.23
C ASP A 130 0.88 9.39 8.76
N ALA A 131 1.81 9.85 7.93
CA ALA A 131 1.63 10.00 6.51
C ALA A 131 2.84 9.49 5.75
N VAL A 132 2.57 8.92 4.57
CA VAL A 132 3.61 8.70 3.56
C VAL A 132 4.23 10.07 3.22
N PRO A 133 5.56 10.21 3.28
CA PRO A 133 6.21 11.48 2.97
C PRO A 133 5.82 11.98 1.58
N ALA A 134 5.61 13.29 1.44
CA ALA A 134 5.22 13.90 0.17
C ALA A 134 6.25 13.68 -0.95
N SER A 135 7.52 13.49 -0.60
CA SER A 135 8.60 13.11 -1.52
C SER A 135 8.50 11.66 -2.02
N VAL A 136 7.88 10.78 -1.25
CA VAL A 136 7.73 9.34 -1.54
C VAL A 136 6.45 9.06 -2.32
N PHE A 137 5.37 9.76 -1.97
CA PHE A 137 4.01 9.50 -2.47
C PHE A 137 3.89 9.46 -4.01
N PRO A 138 4.51 10.37 -4.80
CA PRO A 138 4.46 10.30 -6.25
C PRO A 138 5.08 9.02 -6.83
N HIS A 139 6.16 8.51 -6.23
CA HIS A 139 6.81 7.28 -6.70
C HIS A 139 5.99 6.05 -6.36
N VAL A 140 5.31 6.04 -5.20
CA VAL A 140 4.32 5.02 -4.87
C VAL A 140 3.16 5.06 -5.87
N GLY A 141 2.66 6.26 -6.19
CA GLY A 141 1.64 6.47 -7.22
C GLY A 141 2.03 5.88 -8.57
N HIS A 142 3.27 6.09 -9.02
CA HIS A 142 3.77 5.47 -10.25
C HIS A 142 3.79 3.94 -10.19
N LEU A 143 4.10 3.36 -9.03
CA LEU A 143 4.15 1.90 -8.85
C LEU A 143 2.77 1.26 -8.88
N VAL A 144 1.79 1.82 -8.16
CA VAL A 144 0.52 1.13 -7.89
C VAL A 144 -0.72 1.78 -8.52
N VAL A 145 -0.61 3.01 -9.02
CA VAL A 145 -1.76 3.77 -9.55
C VAL A 145 -1.64 3.93 -11.06
N ALA A 146 -0.67 4.73 -11.52
CA ALA A 146 -0.57 5.09 -12.92
C ALA A 146 0.86 5.49 -13.31
N TRP A 147 1.30 5.03 -14.48
CA TRP A 147 2.58 5.40 -15.05
C TRP A 147 2.47 5.64 -16.55
N GLY A 148 2.58 6.90 -16.95
CA GLY A 148 2.30 7.32 -18.33
C GLY A 148 3.29 6.85 -19.39
N SER A 149 4.37 6.13 -19.03
CA SER A 149 5.29 5.58 -20.03
C SER A 149 4.82 4.25 -20.60
N ASN A 150 3.90 3.53 -19.93
CA ASN A 150 3.30 2.32 -20.49
C ASN A 150 2.01 2.63 -21.28
N PRO A 151 1.61 1.79 -22.26
CA PRO A 151 0.55 2.07 -23.22
C PRO A 151 -0.82 2.38 -22.60
N ASP A 152 -1.14 1.72 -21.49
CA ASP A 152 -2.44 1.85 -20.82
C ASP A 152 -2.40 2.82 -19.61
N ALA A 153 -1.25 3.48 -19.38
CA ALA A 153 -0.98 4.33 -18.22
C ALA A 153 -1.26 3.66 -16.86
N LYS A 154 -1.18 2.32 -16.78
CA LYS A 154 -1.39 1.55 -15.55
C LYS A 154 -0.26 1.77 -14.55
N GLY A 155 -0.49 1.48 -13.28
CA GLY A 155 0.59 1.36 -12.29
C GLY A 155 1.64 0.35 -12.77
N ILE A 156 2.92 0.65 -12.55
CA ILE A 156 4.04 -0.20 -13.03
C ILE A 156 3.89 -1.65 -12.56
N ALA A 157 3.58 -1.86 -11.27
CA ALA A 157 3.43 -3.21 -10.71
C ALA A 157 2.21 -3.94 -11.28
N VAL A 158 1.12 -3.22 -11.54
CA VAL A 158 -0.10 -3.77 -12.14
C VAL A 158 0.20 -4.28 -13.55
N GLY A 159 0.76 -3.43 -14.41
CA GLY A 159 1.13 -3.82 -15.77
C GLY A 159 2.17 -4.94 -15.81
N PHE A 160 3.17 -4.90 -14.91
CA PHE A 160 4.16 -5.97 -14.77
C PHE A 160 3.50 -7.34 -14.52
N LEU A 161 2.62 -7.42 -13.52
CA LEU A 161 1.95 -8.67 -13.14
C LEU A 161 0.98 -9.17 -14.23
N GLU A 162 0.25 -8.24 -14.87
CA GLU A 162 -0.62 -8.58 -16.01
C GLU A 162 0.18 -9.20 -17.15
N GLN A 163 1.26 -8.54 -17.60
CA GLN A 163 2.09 -9.05 -18.71
C GLN A 163 2.81 -10.34 -18.34
N MET A 164 3.26 -10.51 -17.09
CA MET A 164 3.76 -11.80 -16.61
C MET A 164 2.69 -12.90 -16.70
N GLY A 165 1.44 -12.60 -16.36
CA GLY A 165 0.32 -13.54 -16.51
C GLY A 165 0.06 -13.94 -17.96
N VAL A 166 0.11 -12.98 -18.89
CA VAL A 166 -0.02 -13.24 -20.34
C VAL A 166 1.14 -14.10 -20.84
N ALA A 167 2.38 -13.80 -20.42
CA ALA A 167 3.56 -14.59 -20.78
C ALA A 167 3.45 -16.04 -20.25
N ALA A 168 3.05 -16.21 -18.99
CA ALA A 168 2.85 -17.53 -18.39
C ALA A 168 1.78 -18.34 -19.13
N ARG A 169 0.67 -17.71 -19.53
CA ARG A 169 -0.37 -18.35 -20.34
C ARG A 169 0.18 -18.83 -21.69
N HIS A 170 0.97 -18.03 -22.38
CA HIS A 170 1.58 -18.44 -23.64
C HIS A 170 2.65 -19.52 -23.47
N ALA A 171 3.39 -19.52 -22.37
CA ALA A 171 4.31 -20.61 -22.04
C ALA A 171 3.57 -21.93 -21.85
N ASN A 172 2.43 -21.93 -21.15
CA ASN A 172 1.59 -23.13 -21.00
C ASN A 172 1.00 -23.60 -22.33
N LEU A 173 0.50 -22.68 -23.17
CA LEU A 173 0.02 -23.03 -24.51
C LEU A 173 1.12 -23.66 -25.37
N ALA A 174 2.38 -23.19 -25.26
CA ALA A 174 3.51 -23.82 -25.93
C ALA A 174 3.76 -25.24 -25.38
N ALA A 175 3.74 -25.43 -24.07
CA ALA A 175 3.96 -26.74 -23.44
C ALA A 175 2.89 -27.76 -23.86
N ASP A 176 1.62 -27.33 -23.92
CA ASP A 176 0.47 -28.19 -24.22
C ASP A 176 0.26 -28.46 -25.72
N SER A 177 0.95 -27.72 -26.59
CA SER A 177 0.82 -27.85 -28.03
C SER A 177 1.37 -29.19 -28.54
N SER A 178 0.68 -29.80 -29.51
CA SER A 178 1.12 -31.05 -30.15
C SER A 178 1.99 -30.83 -31.38
N SER A 179 1.84 -29.70 -32.08
CA SER A 179 2.59 -29.38 -33.28
C SER A 179 3.82 -28.51 -32.98
N LEU A 180 4.93 -28.73 -33.70
CA LEU A 180 6.12 -27.88 -33.57
C LEU A 180 5.81 -26.42 -33.93
N ALA A 181 4.95 -26.20 -34.92
CA ALA A 181 4.57 -24.86 -35.36
C ALA A 181 3.87 -24.07 -34.24
N ASP A 182 2.94 -24.69 -33.51
CA ASP A 182 2.23 -24.03 -32.41
C ASP A 182 3.15 -23.80 -31.20
N LYS A 183 4.05 -24.75 -30.91
CA LYS A 183 5.10 -24.57 -29.88
C LYS A 183 5.96 -23.34 -30.18
N GLN A 184 6.45 -23.24 -31.41
CA GLN A 184 7.28 -22.12 -31.85
C GLN A 184 6.52 -20.79 -31.81
N LYS A 185 5.26 -20.79 -32.27
CA LYS A 185 4.40 -19.60 -32.22
C LYS A 185 4.22 -19.10 -30.81
N HIS A 186 3.83 -19.98 -29.87
CA HIS A 186 3.61 -19.59 -28.49
C HIS A 186 4.90 -19.25 -27.74
N ALA A 187 6.03 -19.89 -28.05
CA ALA A 187 7.33 -19.47 -27.55
C ALA A 187 7.70 -18.06 -28.05
N GLN A 188 7.45 -17.75 -29.33
CA GLN A 188 7.66 -16.41 -29.88
C GLN A 188 6.76 -15.38 -29.20
N HIS A 189 5.51 -15.73 -28.91
CA HIS A 189 4.61 -14.87 -28.15
C HIS A 189 5.17 -14.53 -26.77
N VAL A 190 5.77 -15.50 -26.05
CA VAL A 190 6.44 -15.22 -24.76
C VAL A 190 7.56 -14.21 -24.93
N ILE A 191 8.41 -14.39 -25.95
CA ILE A 191 9.49 -13.43 -26.26
C ILE A 191 8.90 -12.04 -26.54
N ASN A 192 7.85 -11.95 -27.35
CA ASN A 192 7.21 -10.68 -27.67
C ASN A 192 6.69 -9.96 -26.41
N ILE A 193 6.07 -10.69 -25.47
CA ILE A 193 5.54 -10.12 -24.23
C ILE A 193 6.67 -9.68 -23.29
N VAL A 194 7.75 -10.45 -23.20
CA VAL A 194 8.89 -10.12 -22.32
C VAL A 194 9.64 -8.90 -22.81
N GLU A 195 9.90 -8.83 -24.12
CA GLU A 195 10.71 -7.81 -24.77
C GLU A 195 9.91 -6.60 -25.27
N GLY A 196 8.57 -6.70 -25.34
CA GLY A 196 7.72 -5.64 -25.88
C GLY A 196 7.70 -5.57 -27.42
N LEU A 197 7.80 -6.72 -28.12
CA LEU A 197 7.94 -6.78 -29.58
C LEU A 197 6.59 -6.88 -30.33
N GLY A 198 5.54 -6.27 -29.77
CA GLY A 198 4.18 -6.32 -30.31
C GLY A 198 3.33 -7.46 -29.72
N GLY A 199 2.25 -7.82 -30.40
CA GLY A 199 1.25 -8.76 -29.89
C GLY A 199 1.74 -10.23 -29.85
N PRO A 200 1.22 -11.05 -28.92
CA PRO A 200 0.33 -10.70 -27.81
C PRO A 200 1.06 -9.93 -26.69
N GLY A 201 0.29 -9.35 -25.77
CA GLY A 201 0.79 -8.43 -24.75
C GLY A 201 0.44 -6.97 -25.10
N ASP A 202 0.85 -6.04 -24.24
CA ASP A 202 0.61 -4.60 -24.44
C ASP A 202 1.69 -3.91 -25.30
N GLY A 203 2.78 -4.60 -25.61
CA GLY A 203 3.91 -4.05 -26.36
C GLY A 203 4.86 -3.17 -25.55
N PHE A 204 4.67 -3.04 -24.24
CA PHE A 204 5.63 -2.35 -23.37
C PHE A 204 6.78 -3.26 -22.98
N GLY A 205 6.50 -4.52 -22.68
CA GLY A 205 7.51 -5.50 -22.28
C GLY A 205 7.66 -5.66 -20.77
N VAL A 206 7.68 -6.90 -20.29
CA VAL A 206 7.92 -7.24 -18.87
C VAL A 206 9.25 -6.67 -18.38
N LEU A 207 10.28 -6.65 -19.24
CA LEU A 207 11.59 -6.11 -18.86
C LEU A 207 11.55 -4.60 -18.63
N ASN A 208 10.79 -3.85 -19.43
CA ASN A 208 10.64 -2.41 -19.26
C ASN A 208 9.85 -2.09 -17.99
N TYR A 209 8.75 -2.81 -17.73
CA TYR A 209 8.06 -2.72 -16.45
C TYR A 209 8.98 -3.02 -15.26
N GLY A 210 9.79 -4.07 -15.35
CA GLY A 210 10.76 -4.43 -14.30
C GLY A 210 11.81 -3.35 -14.05
N ALA A 211 12.34 -2.74 -15.12
CA ALA A 211 13.30 -1.64 -15.02
C ALA A 211 12.69 -0.40 -14.34
N ASP A 212 11.47 -0.02 -14.72
CA ASP A 212 10.74 1.10 -14.11
C ASP A 212 10.39 0.82 -12.64
N LEU A 213 10.05 -0.43 -12.31
CA LEU A 213 9.77 -0.85 -10.94
C LEU A 213 10.99 -0.66 -10.05
N ILE A 214 12.16 -1.13 -10.48
CA ILE A 214 13.43 -0.98 -9.74
C ILE A 214 13.76 0.50 -9.56
N LYS A 215 13.59 1.30 -10.61
CA LYS A 215 13.88 2.74 -10.59
C LYS A 215 13.00 3.48 -9.59
N HIS A 216 11.69 3.27 -9.63
CA HIS A 216 10.75 3.99 -8.76
C HIS A 216 10.82 3.50 -7.31
N ALA A 217 11.07 2.21 -7.06
CA ALA A 217 11.38 1.72 -5.73
C ALA A 217 12.66 2.36 -5.16
N GLY A 218 13.69 2.55 -5.99
CA GLY A 218 14.91 3.26 -5.62
C GLY A 218 14.67 4.73 -5.25
N PHE A 219 13.80 5.42 -6.00
CA PHE A 219 13.41 6.79 -5.68
C PHE A 219 12.61 6.87 -4.38
N SER A 220 11.64 5.99 -4.16
CA SER A 220 10.89 5.93 -2.89
C SER A 220 11.83 5.72 -1.70
N LYS A 221 12.80 4.80 -1.81
CA LYS A 221 13.79 4.56 -0.75
C LYS A 221 14.65 5.79 -0.47
N SER A 222 15.12 6.46 -1.52
CA SER A 222 15.98 7.64 -1.40
C SER A 222 15.23 8.85 -0.84
N ALA A 223 13.94 8.95 -1.15
CA ALA A 223 13.05 10.03 -0.69
C ALA A 223 12.58 9.84 0.77
N ALA A 224 12.75 8.64 1.33
CA ALA A 224 12.42 8.30 2.71
C ALA A 224 13.61 8.40 3.69
N ALA A 225 14.83 8.64 3.17
CA ALA A 225 16.05 8.84 3.94
C ALA A 225 16.30 10.32 4.24
#